data_AF-A0A453M766-F1
#
_entry.id   AF-A0A453M766-F1
#
_cell.length_a   1.000
_cell.length_b   1.000
_cell.length_c   1.000
_cell.angle_alpha   90.00
_cell.angle_beta   90.00
_cell.angle_gamma   90.00
#
_symmetry.space_group_name_H-M   'P 1'
#
loop_
_entity.id
_entity.type
_entity.pdbx_description
1 polymer ?
#
loop_
_entity_poly.entity_id
_entity_poly.type
_entity_poly.pdbx_seq_one_letter_code
_entity_poly.pdbx_strand_id
1 'polypeptide(L)'
;MAPPAPPASGAQHQFPDTALPYAEDVKWLVPDHLATLAEAFPSLRPRTALFTHDDGRAARLLQAAGTIPIVHAGVSYDLPAVVWLPERYPRCPPLVFLSPARGTVLRTDHPLVDRSGLVAAAAAPYLRSWAFPSSNLRDLVRSLSHAFGIDPPLLPAEVAYRREALAAMACADVAALRAASEAEMDALFAVQAELRGRGRAADGLVRRAGEEVDALERRLQDVTVAAYTLEAWVAANRTTVAAHGDAQAGAAVQPADALSVQRLECAAMDLALEDSMYALDEAVQQGVVPFSGYLRSVRALAREQFFQRALWTKLC
;
A
#
# COMPACT_ATOMS: atom_id res chain seq x y z
N MET A 1 9.86 -69.13 80.82
CA MET A 1 8.86 -68.85 79.78
C MET A 1 8.60 -67.35 79.79
N ALA A 2 9.31 -66.62 78.94
CA ALA A 2 9.21 -65.16 78.81
C ALA A 2 8.62 -64.85 77.42
N PRO A 3 7.76 -63.82 77.28
CA PRO A 3 7.02 -63.57 76.04
C PRO A 3 7.93 -63.04 74.91
N PRO A 4 7.59 -63.30 73.64
CA PRO A 4 8.37 -62.85 72.49
C PRO A 4 8.20 -61.34 72.22
N ALA A 5 9.27 -60.71 71.74
CA ALA A 5 9.32 -59.31 71.34
C ALA A 5 8.50 -59.03 70.06
N PRO A 6 7.92 -57.82 69.90
CA PRO A 6 7.21 -57.43 68.69
C PRO A 6 8.16 -57.13 67.51
N PRO A 7 7.69 -57.25 66.26
CA PRO A 7 8.53 -57.03 65.07
C PRO A 7 8.82 -55.55 64.83
N ALA A 8 10.06 -55.26 64.42
CA ALA A 8 10.54 -53.94 64.03
C ALA A 8 9.81 -53.46 62.77
N SER A 9 9.13 -52.31 62.88
CA SER A 9 8.44 -51.65 61.78
C SER A 9 9.26 -50.47 61.26
N GLY A 10 9.38 -50.41 59.94
CA GLY A 10 9.50 -49.17 59.17
C GLY A 10 10.90 -48.60 59.00
N ALA A 11 11.50 -48.85 57.84
CA ALA A 11 12.62 -48.07 57.33
C ALA A 11 12.20 -46.59 57.21
N GLN A 12 12.74 -45.76 58.10
CA GLN A 12 12.53 -44.32 58.10
C GLN A 12 13.36 -43.70 56.97
N HIS A 13 12.69 -43.23 55.91
CA HIS A 13 13.30 -42.32 54.96
C HIS A 13 13.52 -40.97 55.65
N GLN A 14 14.76 -40.69 56.05
CA GLN A 14 15.19 -39.43 56.66
C GLN A 14 15.09 -38.29 55.64
N PHE A 15 14.12 -37.39 55.81
CA PHE A 15 14.16 -36.05 55.22
C PHE A 15 14.87 -35.12 56.23
N PRO A 16 15.83 -34.27 55.79
CA PRO A 16 16.56 -33.39 56.69
C PRO A 16 15.65 -32.36 57.39
N ASP A 17 16.07 -31.97 58.60
CA ASP A 17 15.34 -31.31 59.69
C ASP A 17 14.98 -29.83 59.44
N THR A 18 14.59 -29.49 58.21
CA THR A 18 14.33 -28.12 57.80
C THR A 18 12.84 -27.99 57.46
N ALA A 19 12.07 -27.45 58.40
CA ALA A 19 10.60 -27.37 58.35
C ALA A 19 10.08 -27.03 56.94
N LEU A 20 9.31 -27.97 56.37
CA LEU A 20 8.63 -27.77 55.10
C LEU A 20 7.38 -26.91 55.33
N PRO A 21 7.00 -26.04 54.39
CA PRO A 21 5.92 -25.06 54.57
C PRO A 21 4.50 -25.64 54.44
N TYR A 22 4.32 -26.93 54.70
CA TYR A 22 3.01 -27.59 54.64
C TYR A 22 2.31 -27.52 55.99
N ALA A 23 0.98 -27.39 55.99
CA ALA A 23 0.19 -27.40 57.20
C ALA A 23 0.25 -28.78 57.90
N GLU A 24 0.15 -28.79 59.23
CA GLU A 24 0.31 -30.02 60.04
C GLU A 24 -0.72 -31.10 59.70
N ASP A 25 -1.91 -30.73 59.22
CA ASP A 25 -2.97 -31.65 58.77
C ASP A 25 -2.58 -32.45 57.52
N VAL A 26 -1.67 -31.93 56.69
CA VAL A 26 -1.25 -32.54 55.42
C VAL A 26 0.23 -32.95 55.40
N LYS A 27 0.97 -32.70 56.48
CA LYS A 27 2.43 -32.92 56.59
C LYS A 27 2.89 -34.33 56.21
N TRP A 28 2.11 -35.35 56.57
CA TRP A 28 2.39 -36.75 56.22
C TRP A 28 1.67 -37.21 54.94
N LEU A 29 0.60 -36.52 54.57
CA LEU A 29 -0.18 -36.83 53.37
C LEU A 29 0.57 -36.45 52.09
N VAL A 30 1.26 -35.31 52.08
CA VAL A 30 2.01 -34.84 50.90
C VAL A 30 3.16 -35.79 50.52
N PRO A 31 4.01 -36.25 51.47
CA PRO A 31 4.99 -37.30 51.21
C PRO A 31 4.37 -38.62 50.74
N ASP A 32 3.23 -39.02 51.31
CA ASP A 32 2.52 -40.25 50.92
C ASP A 32 2.00 -40.19 49.46
N HIS A 33 1.44 -39.05 49.05
CA HIS A 33 1.05 -38.81 47.66
C HIS A 33 2.24 -38.91 46.69
N LEU A 34 3.43 -38.43 47.10
CA LEU A 34 4.65 -38.54 46.31
C LEU A 34 5.20 -39.97 46.26
N ALA A 35 5.10 -40.73 47.35
CA ALA A 35 5.45 -42.15 47.36
C ALA A 35 4.54 -42.94 46.40
N THR A 36 3.23 -42.72 46.49
CA THR A 36 2.21 -43.31 45.61
C THR A 36 2.45 -42.96 44.13
N LEU A 37 2.96 -41.76 43.85
CA LEU A 37 3.38 -41.33 42.50
C LEU A 37 4.64 -42.07 42.04
N ALA A 38 5.66 -42.14 42.88
CA ALA A 38 6.94 -42.80 42.58
C ALA A 38 6.79 -44.31 42.35
N GLU A 39 5.85 -44.96 43.04
CA GLU A 39 5.49 -46.36 42.79
C GLU A 39 4.90 -46.58 41.39
N ALA A 40 4.06 -45.66 40.92
CA ALA A 40 3.44 -45.75 39.60
C ALA A 40 4.37 -45.29 38.46
N PHE A 41 5.24 -44.32 38.74
CA PHE A 41 6.20 -43.75 37.79
C PHE A 41 7.59 -43.70 38.41
N PRO A 42 8.38 -44.80 38.33
CA PRO A 42 9.68 -44.92 39.00
C PRO A 42 10.74 -43.88 38.54
N SER A 43 10.55 -43.28 37.36
CA SER A 43 11.36 -42.19 36.84
C SER A 43 11.19 -40.89 37.62
N LEU A 44 10.00 -40.62 38.18
CA LEU A 44 9.66 -39.41 38.92
C LEU A 44 10.08 -39.56 40.39
N ARG A 45 11.26 -39.03 40.72
CA ARG A 45 11.83 -39.19 42.07
C ARG A 45 11.43 -38.04 42.99
N PRO A 46 10.86 -38.32 44.18
CA PRO A 46 10.60 -37.30 45.19
C PRO A 46 11.90 -36.65 45.66
N ARG A 47 11.94 -35.32 45.70
CA ARG A 47 13.07 -34.51 46.16
C ARG A 47 12.57 -33.23 46.81
N THR A 48 13.40 -32.66 47.67
CA THR A 48 13.18 -31.32 48.22
C THR A 48 14.06 -30.33 47.45
N ALA A 49 13.51 -29.22 46.97
CA ALA A 49 14.24 -28.21 46.20
C ALA A 49 13.74 -26.80 46.50
N LEU A 50 14.55 -25.79 46.16
CA LEU A 50 14.19 -24.39 46.30
C LEU A 50 13.34 -23.97 45.09
N PHE A 51 12.12 -23.52 45.35
CA PHE A 51 11.18 -22.98 44.37
C PHE A 51 11.12 -21.47 44.49
N THR A 52 11.23 -20.76 43.37
CA THR A 52 11.07 -19.30 43.30
C THR A 52 9.67 -18.98 42.80
N HIS A 53 8.89 -18.31 43.62
CA HIS A 53 7.55 -17.84 43.27
C HIS A 53 7.62 -16.61 42.35
N ASP A 54 6.50 -16.32 41.69
CA ASP A 54 6.36 -15.17 40.80
C ASP A 54 6.55 -13.82 41.51
N ASP A 55 6.41 -13.78 42.84
CA ASP A 55 6.64 -12.60 43.70
C ASP A 55 8.12 -12.43 44.12
N GLY A 56 9.01 -13.31 43.64
CA GLY A 56 10.44 -13.31 43.94
C GLY A 56 10.81 -14.02 45.25
N ARG A 57 9.85 -14.57 45.99
CA ARG A 57 10.15 -15.34 47.22
C ARG A 57 10.60 -16.75 46.90
N ALA A 58 11.65 -17.18 47.58
CA ALA A 58 12.15 -18.54 47.48
C ALA A 58 11.69 -19.39 48.68
N ALA A 59 11.04 -20.52 48.42
CA ALA A 59 10.59 -21.46 49.45
C ALA A 59 11.09 -22.87 49.12
N ARG A 60 11.38 -23.66 50.16
CA ARG A 60 11.83 -25.04 49.97
C ARG A 60 10.63 -25.96 49.93
N LEU A 61 10.30 -26.46 48.74
CA LEU A 61 9.12 -27.28 48.46
C LEU A 61 9.50 -28.71 48.10
N LEU A 62 8.53 -29.61 48.21
CA LEU A 62 8.62 -30.96 47.67
C LEU A 62 8.31 -30.93 46.17
N GLN A 63 9.06 -31.71 45.42
CA GLN A 63 8.88 -31.94 44.00
C GLN A 63 9.08 -33.41 43.64
N ALA A 64 8.52 -33.83 42.52
CA ALA A 64 8.90 -35.05 41.83
C ALA A 64 9.54 -34.69 40.49
N ALA A 65 10.82 -35.01 40.31
CA ALA A 65 11.56 -34.70 39.09
C ALA A 65 11.95 -35.99 38.36
N GLY A 66 11.75 -36.02 37.04
CA GLY A 66 12.05 -37.20 36.23
C GLY A 66 11.48 -37.10 34.82
N THR A 67 10.95 -38.21 34.32
CA THR A 67 10.33 -38.29 33.00
C THR A 67 8.91 -38.85 33.08
N ILE A 68 8.01 -38.32 32.25
CA ILE A 68 6.65 -38.82 32.05
C ILE A 68 6.66 -39.63 30.75
N PRO A 69 6.33 -40.93 30.78
CA PRO A 69 6.24 -41.73 29.55
C PRO A 69 5.02 -41.26 28.75
N ILE A 70 5.19 -41.01 27.45
CA ILE A 70 4.13 -40.64 26.51
C ILE A 70 4.18 -41.59 25.32
N VAL A 71 3.05 -41.85 24.67
CA VAL A 71 3.00 -42.63 23.42
C VAL A 71 2.52 -41.72 22.31
N HIS A 72 3.39 -41.42 21.35
CA HIS A 72 3.09 -40.59 20.21
C HIS A 72 3.36 -41.34 18.90
N ALA A 73 2.37 -41.37 18.01
CA ALA A 73 2.45 -42.10 16.73
C ALA A 73 2.90 -43.57 16.87
N GLY A 74 2.51 -44.24 17.97
CA GLY A 74 2.86 -45.64 18.25
C GLY A 74 4.24 -45.86 18.86
N VAL A 75 5.01 -44.80 19.11
CA VAL A 75 6.34 -44.86 19.74
C VAL A 75 6.28 -44.26 21.14
N SER A 76 6.93 -44.91 22.11
CA SER A 76 7.04 -44.41 23.48
C SER A 76 8.21 -43.44 23.61
N TYR A 77 7.95 -42.27 24.20
CA TYR A 77 8.93 -41.23 24.49
C TYR A 77 8.92 -40.88 25.97
N ASP A 78 10.07 -40.47 26.50
CA ASP A 78 10.21 -40.00 27.87
C ASP A 78 10.28 -38.48 27.91
N LEU A 79 9.20 -37.86 28.42
CA LEU A 79 9.07 -36.41 28.49
C LEU A 79 9.66 -35.90 29.82
N PRO A 80 10.78 -35.16 29.85
CA PRO A 80 11.34 -34.68 31.11
C PRO A 80 10.44 -33.62 31.75
N ALA A 81 10.04 -33.87 32.99
CA ALA A 81 9.10 -33.02 33.71
C ALA A 81 9.42 -32.96 35.20
N VAL A 82 9.01 -31.86 35.82
CA VAL A 82 9.13 -31.61 37.25
C VAL A 82 7.76 -31.20 37.79
N VAL A 83 7.24 -31.99 38.72
CA VAL A 83 5.97 -31.74 39.40
C VAL A 83 6.28 -31.11 40.76
N TRP A 84 6.00 -29.82 40.91
CA TRP A 84 6.15 -29.05 42.13
C TRP A 84 4.86 -29.06 42.96
N LEU A 85 4.99 -29.24 44.27
CA LEU A 85 3.87 -29.20 45.20
C LEU A 85 3.87 -27.88 45.98
N PRO A 86 3.00 -26.92 45.60
CA PRO A 86 2.91 -25.62 46.28
C PRO A 86 2.46 -25.79 47.74
N GLU A 87 2.68 -24.78 48.57
CA GLU A 87 2.40 -24.78 50.02
C GLU A 87 0.94 -25.10 50.36
N ARG A 88 0.03 -24.72 49.46
CA ARG A 88 -1.42 -24.95 49.57
C ARG A 88 -1.87 -26.32 49.04
N TYR A 89 -0.97 -27.14 48.53
CA TYR A 89 -1.27 -28.52 48.11
C TYR A 89 -1.70 -29.35 49.33
N PRO A 90 -2.74 -30.22 49.21
CA PRO A 90 -3.48 -30.62 48.02
C PRO A 90 -4.73 -29.78 47.69
N ARG A 91 -5.00 -28.70 48.45
CA ARG A 91 -6.17 -27.83 48.23
C ARG A 91 -6.07 -26.99 46.94
N CYS A 92 -4.86 -26.83 46.40
CA CYS A 92 -4.63 -26.35 45.04
C CYS A 92 -3.89 -27.42 44.21
N PRO A 93 -4.00 -27.37 42.87
CA PRO A 93 -3.30 -28.30 42.00
C PRO A 93 -1.77 -28.13 42.08
N PRO A 94 -1.00 -29.18 41.76
CA PRO A 94 0.44 -29.09 41.60
C PRO A 94 0.83 -28.29 40.35
N LEU A 95 2.05 -27.78 40.32
CA LEU A 95 2.63 -27.08 39.15
C LEU A 95 3.51 -28.06 38.38
N VAL A 96 3.27 -28.24 37.08
CA VAL A 96 4.06 -29.16 36.25
C VAL A 96 4.85 -28.37 35.23
N PHE A 97 6.18 -28.47 35.30
CA PHE A 97 7.09 -27.84 34.35
C PHE A 97 7.75 -28.90 33.47
N LEU A 98 7.78 -28.65 32.17
CA LEU A 98 8.54 -29.43 31.21
C LEU A 98 9.96 -28.87 31.13
N SER A 99 10.95 -29.74 31.28
CA SER A 99 12.35 -29.36 31.14
C SER A 99 12.87 -29.86 29.80
N PRO A 100 13.13 -29.01 28.80
CA PRO A 100 13.77 -29.45 27.58
C PRO A 100 15.13 -30.08 27.90
N ALA A 101 15.41 -31.23 27.27
CA ALA A 101 16.68 -31.94 27.39
C ALA A 101 17.65 -31.45 26.30
N ARG A 102 18.89 -31.93 26.33
CA ARG A 102 19.87 -31.58 25.29
C ARG A 102 19.34 -31.99 23.91
N GLY A 103 19.24 -31.02 22.99
CA GLY A 103 18.78 -31.25 21.63
C GLY A 103 17.26 -31.24 21.44
N THR A 104 16.47 -30.97 22.49
CA THR A 104 15.03 -30.71 22.36
C THR A 104 14.68 -29.27 22.73
N VAL A 105 13.65 -28.75 22.10
CA VAL A 105 13.11 -27.42 22.36
C VAL A 105 11.62 -27.51 22.59
N LEU A 106 11.12 -26.61 23.43
CA LEU A 106 9.69 -26.50 23.69
C LEU A 106 9.01 -25.80 22.52
N ARG A 107 7.88 -26.35 22.10
CA ARG A 107 7.00 -25.71 21.11
C ARG A 107 6.35 -24.46 21.69
N THR A 108 6.60 -23.32 21.07
CA THR A 108 6.05 -22.02 21.50
C THR A 108 4.57 -21.85 21.16
N ASP A 109 4.01 -22.71 20.32
CA ASP A 109 2.62 -22.70 19.83
C ASP A 109 1.73 -23.78 20.47
N HIS A 110 2.20 -24.44 21.53
CA HIS A 110 1.50 -25.58 22.12
C HIS A 110 0.30 -25.14 23.01
N PRO A 111 -0.89 -25.75 22.87
CA PRO A 111 -2.10 -25.29 23.57
C PRO A 111 -2.08 -25.54 25.09
N LEU A 112 -1.34 -26.55 25.56
CA LEU A 112 -1.32 -26.93 26.98
C LEU A 112 -0.12 -26.37 27.75
N VAL A 113 0.89 -25.83 27.08
CA VAL A 113 2.17 -25.45 27.70
C VAL A 113 2.53 -24.05 27.27
N ASP A 114 2.93 -23.23 28.23
CA ASP A 114 3.36 -21.86 27.96
C ASP A 114 4.84 -21.79 27.50
N ARG A 115 5.36 -20.58 27.27
CA ARG A 115 6.76 -20.38 26.89
C ARG A 115 7.77 -20.71 28.00
N SER A 116 7.32 -20.81 29.25
CA SER A 116 8.17 -21.15 30.40
C SER A 116 8.33 -22.66 30.59
N GLY A 117 7.51 -23.46 29.90
CA GLY A 117 7.42 -24.90 30.10
C GLY A 117 6.38 -25.30 31.14
N LEU A 118 5.67 -24.35 31.74
CA LEU A 118 4.59 -24.62 32.68
C LEU A 118 3.35 -25.13 31.93
N VAL A 119 2.79 -26.23 32.42
CA VAL A 119 1.50 -26.73 31.95
C VAL A 119 0.40 -25.81 32.44
N ALA A 120 -0.29 -25.16 31.51
CA ALA A 120 -1.33 -24.20 31.84
C ALA A 120 -2.53 -24.91 32.48
N ALA A 121 -2.78 -24.64 33.76
CA ALA A 121 -3.86 -25.27 34.52
C ALA A 121 -5.25 -25.06 33.90
N ALA A 122 -5.47 -23.94 33.18
CA ALA A 122 -6.71 -23.67 32.47
C ALA A 122 -6.91 -24.57 31.23
N ALA A 123 -5.82 -24.94 30.56
CA ALA A 123 -5.85 -25.72 29.32
C ALA A 123 -5.86 -27.24 29.60
N ALA A 124 -5.15 -27.69 30.65
CA ALA A 124 -5.11 -29.09 31.06
C ALA A 124 -6.39 -29.49 31.82
N PRO A 125 -7.23 -30.41 31.28
CA PRO A 125 -8.54 -30.73 31.87
C PRO A 125 -8.48 -31.19 33.33
N TYR A 126 -7.50 -32.04 33.66
CA TYR A 126 -7.37 -32.60 35.01
C TYR A 126 -6.89 -31.56 36.04
N LEU A 127 -6.03 -30.62 35.64
CA LEU A 127 -5.61 -29.51 36.51
C LEU A 127 -6.76 -28.52 36.73
N ARG A 128 -7.55 -28.25 35.68
CA ARG A 128 -8.71 -27.36 35.76
C ARG A 128 -9.79 -27.87 36.72
N SER A 129 -10.03 -29.17 36.78
CA SER A 129 -11.02 -29.81 37.67
C SER A 129 -10.39 -30.41 38.93
N TRP A 130 -9.23 -29.93 39.36
CA TRP A 130 -8.55 -30.45 40.54
C TRP A 130 -9.38 -30.19 41.81
N ALA A 131 -9.74 -31.26 42.52
CA ALA A 131 -10.49 -31.18 43.77
C ALA A 131 -9.95 -32.22 44.77
N PHE A 132 -9.49 -31.77 45.94
CA PHE A 132 -9.11 -32.66 47.04
C PHE A 132 -10.35 -33.05 47.85
N PRO A 133 -10.56 -34.34 48.21
CA PRO A 133 -9.63 -35.48 48.11
C PRO A 133 -9.78 -36.37 46.86
N SER A 134 -10.65 -36.03 45.90
CA SER A 134 -10.91 -36.87 44.72
C SER A 134 -9.77 -36.92 43.71
N SER A 135 -8.97 -35.86 43.62
CA SER A 135 -7.86 -35.73 42.67
C SER A 135 -6.53 -36.17 43.29
N ASN A 136 -5.69 -36.84 42.50
CA ASN A 136 -4.40 -37.34 42.94
C ASN A 136 -3.32 -37.14 41.84
N LEU A 137 -2.04 -37.22 42.24
CA LEU A 137 -0.90 -36.98 41.34
C LEU A 137 -0.77 -38.05 40.25
N ARG A 138 -1.14 -39.30 40.56
CA ARG A 138 -0.99 -40.43 39.65
C ARG A 138 -1.90 -40.28 38.43
N ASP A 139 -3.16 -39.92 38.66
CA ASP A 139 -4.14 -39.68 37.62
C ASP A 139 -3.82 -38.42 36.81
N LEU A 140 -3.28 -37.37 37.46
CA LEU A 140 -2.76 -36.19 36.76
C LEU A 140 -1.68 -36.58 35.76
N VAL A 141 -0.65 -37.33 36.18
CA VAL A 141 0.45 -37.72 35.28
C VAL A 141 -0.05 -38.64 34.17
N ARG A 142 -1.01 -39.54 34.44
CA ARG A 142 -1.66 -40.35 33.38
C ARG A 142 -2.45 -39.48 32.38
N SER A 143 -3.17 -38.47 32.86
CA SER A 143 -3.91 -37.54 32.00
C SER A 143 -2.96 -36.72 31.12
N LEU A 144 -1.85 -36.22 31.68
CA LEU A 144 -0.83 -35.49 30.93
C LEU A 144 -0.10 -36.40 29.94
N SER A 145 0.21 -37.64 30.33
CA SER A 145 0.82 -38.65 29.44
C SER A 145 -0.02 -38.88 28.19
N HIS A 146 -1.34 -39.02 28.36
CA HIS A 146 -2.27 -39.16 27.24
C HIS A 146 -2.37 -37.88 26.40
N ALA A 147 -2.50 -36.71 27.03
CA ALA A 147 -2.63 -35.44 26.33
C ALA A 147 -1.40 -35.11 25.49
N PHE A 148 -0.20 -35.29 26.04
CA PHE A 148 1.07 -35.08 25.34
C PHE A 148 1.41 -36.22 24.35
N GLY A 149 0.79 -37.39 24.48
CA GLY A 149 0.85 -38.44 23.46
C GLY A 149 0.11 -38.04 22.17
N ILE A 150 -0.99 -37.31 22.30
CA ILE A 150 -1.74 -36.76 21.16
C ILE A 150 -0.94 -35.63 20.50
N ASP A 151 -0.49 -34.65 21.28
CA ASP A 151 0.30 -33.51 20.80
C ASP A 151 1.57 -33.34 21.65
N PRO A 152 2.75 -33.77 21.14
CA PRO A 152 3.99 -33.66 21.89
C PRO A 152 4.45 -32.21 22.02
N PRO A 153 4.78 -31.75 23.25
CA PRO A 153 5.18 -30.38 23.49
C PRO A 153 6.67 -30.12 23.17
N LEU A 154 7.51 -31.16 23.11
CA LEU A 154 8.93 -31.04 22.79
C LEU A 154 9.21 -31.52 21.37
N LEU A 155 10.02 -30.77 20.63
CA LEU A 155 10.53 -31.15 19.31
C LEU A 155 12.06 -31.26 19.34
N PRO A 156 12.66 -32.07 18.44
CA PRO A 156 14.08 -31.97 18.17
C PRO A 156 14.45 -30.55 17.70
N ALA A 157 15.50 -29.97 18.27
CA ALA A 157 15.92 -28.59 18.00
C ALA A 157 16.14 -28.32 16.51
N GLU A 158 16.70 -29.31 15.80
CA GLU A 158 17.01 -29.23 14.37
C GLU A 158 15.75 -29.22 13.50
N VAL A 159 14.68 -29.91 13.92
CA VAL A 159 13.36 -29.87 13.25
C VAL A 159 12.67 -28.54 13.50
N ALA A 160 12.72 -28.03 14.74
CA ALA A 160 12.13 -26.74 15.09
C ALA A 160 12.78 -25.59 14.29
N TYR A 161 14.11 -25.54 14.26
CA TYR A 161 14.84 -24.52 13.49
C TYR A 161 14.54 -24.59 11.98
N ARG A 162 14.53 -25.80 11.39
CA ARG A 162 14.17 -25.96 9.97
C ARG A 162 12.75 -25.48 9.68
N ARG A 163 11.80 -25.80 10.56
CA ARG A 163 10.40 -25.38 10.42
C ARG A 163 10.26 -23.86 10.51
N GLU A 164 10.96 -23.22 11.45
CA GLU A 164 10.99 -21.76 11.57
C GLU A 164 11.63 -21.09 10.35
N ALA A 165 12.75 -21.61 9.86
CA ALA A 165 13.42 -21.07 8.67
C ALA A 165 12.54 -21.18 7.41
N LEU A 166 11.89 -22.33 7.21
CA LEU A 166 10.94 -22.54 6.12
C LEU A 166 9.74 -21.58 6.21
N ALA A 167 9.18 -21.39 7.42
CA ALA A 167 8.08 -20.47 7.64
C ALA A 167 8.49 -19.01 7.36
N ALA A 168 9.68 -18.60 7.82
CA ALA A 168 10.21 -17.27 7.57
C ALA A 168 10.42 -17.01 6.07
N MET A 169 10.98 -17.99 5.34
CA MET A 169 11.16 -17.91 3.89
C MET A 169 9.83 -17.80 3.16
N ALA A 170 8.85 -18.64 3.51
CA ALA A 170 7.51 -18.57 2.92
C ALA A 170 6.82 -17.23 3.21
N CYS A 171 6.96 -16.68 4.41
CA CYS A 171 6.42 -15.35 4.74
C CYS A 171 7.10 -14.25 3.91
N ALA A 172 8.42 -14.32 3.71
CA ALA A 172 9.16 -13.36 2.88
C ALA A 172 8.71 -13.42 1.41
N ASP A 173 8.58 -14.62 0.84
CA ASP A 173 8.13 -14.81 -0.54
C ASP A 173 6.71 -14.28 -0.76
N VAL A 174 5.79 -14.56 0.18
CA VAL A 174 4.42 -14.03 0.13
C VAL A 174 4.40 -12.51 0.21
N ALA A 175 5.23 -11.91 1.06
CA ALA A 175 5.33 -10.46 1.16
C ALA A 175 5.88 -9.84 -0.14
N ALA A 176 6.91 -10.44 -0.73
CA ALA A 176 7.48 -10.00 -1.99
C ALA A 176 6.47 -10.10 -3.15
N LEU A 177 5.72 -11.21 -3.23
CA LEU A 177 4.69 -11.39 -4.25
C LEU A 177 3.58 -10.33 -4.13
N ARG A 178 3.13 -10.04 -2.91
CA ARG A 178 2.12 -8.99 -2.66
C ARG A 178 2.61 -7.62 -3.11
N ALA A 179 3.82 -7.24 -2.71
CA ALA A 179 4.41 -5.96 -3.11
C ALA A 179 4.55 -5.85 -4.64
N ALA A 180 4.95 -6.94 -5.32
CA ALA A 180 5.04 -6.97 -6.77
C ALA A 180 3.66 -6.81 -7.43
N SER A 181 2.63 -7.51 -6.94
CA SER A 181 1.26 -7.39 -7.45
C SER A 181 0.68 -5.99 -7.24
N GLU A 182 0.95 -5.36 -6.10
CA GLU A 182 0.52 -3.98 -5.82
C GLU A 182 1.17 -2.99 -6.80
N ALA A 183 2.49 -3.10 -7.01
CA ALA A 183 3.20 -2.25 -7.96
C ALA A 183 2.72 -2.43 -9.41
N GLU A 184 2.43 -3.67 -9.82
CA GLU A 184 1.86 -3.97 -11.14
C GLU A 184 0.46 -3.34 -11.30
N MET A 185 -0.38 -3.44 -10.28
CA MET A 185 -1.71 -2.85 -10.27
C MET A 185 -1.65 -1.31 -10.38
N ASP A 186 -0.77 -0.66 -9.63
CA ASP A 186 -0.55 0.78 -9.71
C ASP A 186 -0.07 1.21 -11.10
N ALA A 187 0.84 0.43 -11.72
CA ALA A 187 1.30 0.68 -13.08
C ALA A 187 0.15 0.56 -14.10
N LEU A 188 -0.71 -0.45 -13.98
CA LEU A 188 -1.88 -0.62 -14.84
C LEU A 188 -2.90 0.52 -14.68
N PHE A 189 -3.13 1.00 -13.45
CA PHE A 189 -4.00 2.15 -13.22
C PHE A 189 -3.44 3.44 -13.81
N ALA A 190 -2.12 3.65 -13.75
CA ALA A 190 -1.47 4.79 -14.38
C ALA A 190 -1.68 4.77 -15.91
N VAL A 191 -1.45 3.61 -16.55
CA VAL A 191 -1.71 3.43 -17.99
C VAL A 191 -3.19 3.66 -18.32
N GLN A 192 -4.11 3.14 -17.53
CA GLN A 192 -5.54 3.34 -17.73
C GLN A 192 -5.93 4.82 -17.64
N ALA A 193 -5.35 5.56 -16.69
CA ALA A 193 -5.58 7.00 -16.55
C ALA A 193 -5.07 7.78 -17.76
N GLU A 194 -3.89 7.44 -18.27
CA GLU A 194 -3.33 8.06 -19.48
C GLU A 194 -4.21 7.80 -20.71
N LEU A 195 -4.61 6.54 -20.93
CA LEU A 195 -5.46 6.17 -22.06
C LEU A 195 -6.83 6.88 -22.01
N ARG A 196 -7.43 7.00 -20.82
CA ARG A 196 -8.65 7.80 -20.63
C ARG A 196 -8.42 9.28 -20.88
N GLY A 197 -7.27 9.82 -20.50
CA GLY A 197 -6.86 11.19 -20.82
C GLY A 197 -6.77 11.42 -22.33
N ARG A 198 -6.08 10.52 -23.04
CA ARG A 198 -5.94 10.56 -24.51
C ARG A 198 -7.28 10.40 -25.22
N GLY A 199 -8.15 9.52 -24.74
CA GLY A 199 -9.52 9.37 -25.25
C GLY A 199 -10.31 10.67 -25.17
N ARG A 200 -10.35 11.29 -23.97
CA ARG A 200 -11.02 12.60 -23.79
C ARG A 200 -10.45 13.71 -24.68
N ALA A 201 -9.13 13.73 -24.86
CA ALA A 201 -8.49 14.70 -25.74
C ALA A 201 -8.88 14.49 -27.22
N ALA A 202 -8.92 13.23 -27.66
CA ALA A 202 -9.36 12.88 -29.01
C ALA A 202 -10.83 13.24 -29.23
N ASP A 203 -11.72 12.91 -28.30
CA ASP A 203 -13.14 13.29 -28.35
C ASP A 203 -13.30 14.82 -28.44
N GLY A 204 -12.49 15.57 -27.68
CA GLY A 204 -12.46 17.03 -27.74
C GLY A 204 -11.96 17.60 -29.07
N LEU A 205 -11.05 16.90 -29.77
CA LEU A 205 -10.62 17.28 -31.12
C LEU A 205 -11.71 16.98 -32.15
N VAL A 206 -12.32 15.80 -32.09
CA VAL A 206 -13.42 15.40 -32.99
C VAL A 206 -14.59 16.38 -32.89
N ARG A 207 -14.99 16.76 -31.66
CA ARG A 207 -16.05 17.74 -31.45
C ARG A 207 -15.72 19.10 -32.09
N ARG A 208 -14.51 19.62 -31.88
CA ARG A 208 -14.08 20.90 -32.47
C ARG A 208 -14.05 20.86 -33.99
N ALA A 209 -13.54 19.78 -34.56
CA ALA A 209 -13.56 19.58 -36.01
C ALA A 209 -14.99 19.54 -36.55
N GLY A 210 -15.93 18.89 -35.85
CA GLY A 210 -17.34 18.90 -36.21
C GLY A 210 -17.95 20.32 -36.20
N GLU A 211 -17.66 21.10 -35.16
CA GLU A 211 -18.10 22.51 -35.07
C GLU A 211 -17.54 23.38 -36.21
N GLU A 212 -16.28 23.16 -36.60
CA GLU A 212 -15.66 23.86 -37.73
C GLU A 212 -16.29 23.44 -39.07
N VAL A 213 -16.59 22.16 -39.26
CA VAL A 213 -17.31 21.67 -40.46
C VAL A 213 -18.67 22.36 -40.55
N ASP A 214 -19.47 22.33 -39.48
CA ASP A 214 -20.78 22.98 -39.44
C ASP A 214 -20.69 24.50 -39.71
N ALA A 215 -19.63 25.16 -39.21
CA ALA A 215 -19.42 26.58 -39.44
C ALA A 215 -19.04 26.90 -40.90
N LEU A 216 -18.19 26.07 -41.51
CA LEU A 216 -17.81 26.20 -42.91
C LEU A 216 -18.98 25.93 -43.85
N GLU A 217 -19.82 24.94 -43.53
CA GLU A 217 -21.05 24.67 -44.28
C GLU A 217 -22.00 25.87 -44.29
N ARG A 218 -22.20 26.53 -43.14
CA ARG A 218 -23.01 27.75 -43.06
C ARG A 218 -22.40 28.89 -43.89
N ARG A 219 -21.10 29.13 -43.79
CA ARG A 219 -20.41 30.16 -44.60
C ARG A 219 -20.51 29.87 -46.10
N LEU A 220 -20.40 28.61 -46.49
CA LEU A 220 -20.56 28.19 -47.88
C LEU A 220 -21.98 28.48 -48.37
N GLN A 221 -23.00 28.19 -47.56
CA GLN A 221 -24.40 28.55 -47.88
C GLN A 221 -24.55 30.06 -48.04
N ASP A 222 -24.05 30.86 -47.11
CA ASP A 222 -24.15 32.33 -47.16
C ASP A 222 -23.50 32.90 -48.44
N VAL A 223 -22.29 32.45 -48.77
CA VAL A 223 -21.58 32.88 -49.98
C VAL A 223 -22.30 32.43 -51.24
N THR A 224 -22.86 31.21 -51.25
CA THR A 224 -23.61 30.70 -52.40
C THR A 224 -24.87 31.53 -52.64
N VAL A 225 -25.60 31.87 -51.56
CA VAL A 225 -26.77 32.75 -51.64
C VAL A 225 -26.35 34.14 -52.12
N ALA A 226 -25.30 34.73 -51.56
CA ALA A 226 -24.80 36.03 -51.98
C ALA A 226 -24.38 36.04 -53.46
N ALA A 227 -23.67 35.01 -53.92
CA ALA A 227 -23.30 34.85 -55.32
C ALA A 227 -24.53 34.80 -56.23
N TYR A 228 -25.55 34.00 -55.88
CA TYR A 228 -26.80 33.96 -56.63
C TYR A 228 -27.51 35.33 -56.69
N THR A 229 -27.55 36.06 -55.58
CA THR A 229 -28.17 37.40 -55.57
C THR A 229 -27.43 38.39 -56.46
N LEU A 230 -26.09 38.35 -56.46
CA LEU A 230 -25.26 39.20 -57.31
C LEU A 230 -25.42 38.83 -58.78
N GLU A 231 -25.41 37.55 -59.11
CA GLU A 231 -25.65 37.08 -60.48
C GLU A 231 -27.02 37.50 -61.00
N ALA A 232 -28.06 37.37 -60.17
CA ALA A 232 -29.41 37.81 -60.51
C ALA A 232 -29.47 39.33 -60.75
N TRP A 233 -28.83 40.13 -59.89
CA TRP A 233 -28.75 41.58 -60.05
C TRP A 233 -27.97 41.98 -61.31
N VAL A 234 -26.80 41.38 -61.54
CA VAL A 234 -25.98 41.63 -62.74
C VAL A 234 -26.75 41.28 -64.00
N ALA A 235 -27.48 40.16 -64.02
CA ALA A 235 -28.31 39.78 -65.15
C ALA A 235 -29.42 40.80 -65.43
N ALA A 236 -30.11 41.28 -64.38
CA ALA A 236 -31.16 42.29 -64.49
C ALA A 236 -30.63 43.65 -64.97
N ASN A 237 -29.41 44.02 -64.57
CA ASN A 237 -28.77 45.31 -64.85
C ASN A 237 -27.81 45.28 -66.05
N ARG A 238 -27.73 44.16 -66.78
CA ARG A 238 -26.78 44.01 -67.90
C ARG A 238 -27.08 44.98 -69.05
N THR A 239 -28.36 45.25 -69.30
CA THR A 239 -28.82 46.16 -70.36
C THR A 239 -28.62 47.63 -70.00
N THR A 240 -28.74 48.01 -68.71
CA THR A 240 -28.49 49.37 -68.26
C THR A 240 -27.01 49.73 -68.34
N VAL A 241 -26.11 48.81 -67.98
CA VAL A 241 -24.65 48.97 -68.15
C VAL A 241 -24.28 49.08 -69.64
N ALA A 242 -24.85 48.25 -70.50
CA ALA A 242 -24.63 48.32 -71.95
C ALA A 242 -25.11 49.64 -72.59
N ALA A 243 -26.15 50.28 -72.01
CA ALA A 243 -26.67 51.55 -72.48
C ALA A 243 -25.83 52.78 -72.03
N HIS A 244 -25.10 52.68 -70.91
CA HIS A 244 -24.36 53.81 -70.32
C HIS A 244 -22.83 53.74 -70.52
N GLY A 245 -22.29 52.57 -70.91
CA GLY A 245 -20.87 52.37 -71.20
C GLY A 245 -19.96 52.38 -69.96
N ASP A 246 -18.82 51.67 -70.02
CA ASP A 246 -17.83 51.57 -68.92
C ASP A 246 -17.25 52.94 -68.49
N ALA A 247 -17.35 53.95 -69.34
CA ALA A 247 -16.84 55.29 -69.09
C ALA A 247 -17.50 56.00 -67.88
N GLN A 248 -18.67 55.54 -67.42
CA GLN A 248 -19.35 56.10 -66.25
C GLN A 248 -19.08 55.35 -64.93
N ALA A 249 -18.32 54.25 -64.91
CA ALA A 249 -18.05 53.53 -63.66
C ALA A 249 -17.36 54.40 -62.60
N GLY A 250 -16.41 55.25 -63.02
CA GLY A 250 -15.76 56.24 -62.15
C GLY A 250 -16.67 57.40 -61.74
N ALA A 251 -17.76 57.65 -62.48
CA ALA A 251 -18.76 58.67 -62.15
C ALA A 251 -19.93 58.11 -61.33
N ALA A 252 -20.04 56.78 -61.18
CA ALA A 252 -21.12 56.10 -60.47
C ALA A 252 -20.92 56.09 -58.95
N VAL A 253 -19.65 56.08 -58.49
CA VAL A 253 -19.29 56.20 -57.08
C VAL A 253 -18.69 57.57 -56.85
N GLN A 254 -19.54 58.55 -56.59
CA GLN A 254 -19.10 59.90 -56.23
C GLN A 254 -18.98 60.00 -54.71
N PRO A 255 -17.91 60.63 -54.19
CA PRO A 255 -17.83 60.97 -52.78
C PRO A 255 -19.06 61.81 -52.38
N ALA A 256 -19.61 61.56 -51.20
CA ALA A 256 -20.88 62.17 -50.78
C ALA A 256 -20.79 63.71 -50.63
N ASP A 257 -19.59 64.24 -50.42
CA ASP A 257 -19.33 65.64 -50.10
C ASP A 257 -17.89 66.06 -50.46
N ALA A 258 -17.64 67.36 -50.47
CA ALA A 258 -16.35 67.94 -50.87
C ALA A 258 -15.17 67.49 -49.98
N LEU A 259 -15.39 67.21 -48.69
CA LEU A 259 -14.32 66.71 -47.82
C LEU A 259 -13.98 65.26 -48.17
N SER A 260 -14.99 64.45 -48.50
CA SER A 260 -14.77 63.07 -48.98
C SER A 260 -14.03 63.04 -50.32
N VAL A 261 -14.27 64.01 -51.23
CA VAL A 261 -13.46 64.19 -52.45
C VAL A 261 -12.01 64.48 -52.10
N GLN A 262 -11.78 65.49 -51.24
CA GLN A 262 -10.43 65.89 -50.87
C GLN A 262 -9.66 64.77 -50.15
N ARG A 263 -10.35 63.99 -49.31
CA ARG A 263 -9.78 62.77 -48.71
C ARG A 263 -9.35 61.82 -49.82
N LEU A 264 -10.27 61.40 -50.68
CA LEU A 264 -9.99 60.46 -51.77
C LEU A 264 -8.78 60.90 -52.62
N GLU A 265 -8.70 62.17 -52.98
CA GLU A 265 -7.56 62.75 -53.71
C GLU A 265 -6.25 62.64 -52.93
N CYS A 266 -6.25 62.93 -51.62
CA CYS A 266 -5.06 62.79 -50.77
C CYS A 266 -4.56 61.33 -50.72
N ALA A 267 -5.46 60.35 -50.58
CA ALA A 267 -5.05 58.93 -50.60
C ALA A 267 -4.59 58.47 -51.98
N ALA A 268 -5.28 58.89 -53.04
CA ALA A 268 -4.88 58.56 -54.41
C ALA A 268 -3.48 59.11 -54.72
N MET A 269 -3.21 60.34 -54.30
CA MET A 269 -1.90 60.96 -54.46
C MET A 269 -0.83 60.25 -53.60
N ASP A 270 -1.16 59.87 -52.36
CA ASP A 270 -0.24 59.12 -51.48
C ASP A 270 0.21 57.81 -52.13
N LEU A 271 -0.73 57.03 -52.66
CA LEU A 271 -0.46 55.76 -53.34
C LEU A 271 0.33 55.98 -54.65
N ALA A 272 -0.04 56.98 -55.45
CA ALA A 272 0.69 57.31 -56.68
C ALA A 272 2.15 57.74 -56.41
N LEU A 273 2.39 58.43 -55.29
CA LEU A 273 3.75 58.80 -54.86
C LEU A 273 4.54 57.56 -54.41
N GLU A 274 3.93 56.60 -53.74
CA GLU A 274 4.57 55.32 -53.38
C GLU A 274 4.97 54.53 -54.63
N ASP A 275 4.06 54.38 -55.59
CA ASP A 275 4.33 53.71 -56.86
C ASP A 275 5.46 54.40 -57.64
N SER A 276 5.47 55.73 -57.64
CA SER A 276 6.52 56.53 -58.28
C SER A 276 7.89 56.32 -57.60
N MET A 277 7.92 56.24 -56.26
CA MET A 277 9.14 55.95 -55.51
C MET A 277 9.63 54.52 -55.76
N TYR A 278 8.72 53.54 -55.81
CA TYR A 278 9.04 52.16 -56.13
C TYR A 278 9.67 52.03 -57.54
N ALA A 279 9.08 52.68 -58.54
CA ALA A 279 9.63 52.68 -59.90
C ALA A 279 11.01 53.36 -59.98
N LEU A 280 11.25 54.41 -59.17
CA LEU A 280 12.56 55.07 -59.08
C LEU A 280 13.61 54.17 -58.40
N ASP A 281 13.23 53.42 -57.37
CA ASP A 281 14.09 52.42 -56.71
C ASP A 281 14.57 51.39 -57.73
N GLU A 282 13.63 50.85 -58.53
CA GLU A 282 13.95 49.88 -59.59
C GLU A 282 14.87 50.49 -60.67
N ALA A 283 14.59 51.71 -61.12
CA ALA A 283 15.40 52.39 -62.13
C ALA A 283 16.84 52.69 -61.67
N VAL A 284 17.05 52.93 -60.37
CA VAL A 284 18.41 53.10 -59.82
C VAL A 284 19.16 51.77 -59.75
N GLN A 285 18.47 50.67 -59.40
CA GLN A 285 19.07 49.32 -59.36
C GLN A 285 19.51 48.86 -60.75
N GLN A 286 18.75 49.23 -61.78
CA GLN A 286 19.09 48.96 -63.19
C GLN A 286 20.15 49.91 -63.76
N GLY A 287 20.60 50.92 -63.00
CA GLY A 287 21.61 51.89 -63.43
C GLY A 287 21.12 52.94 -64.42
N VAL A 288 19.79 53.04 -64.64
CA VAL A 288 19.17 54.00 -65.56
C VAL A 288 19.24 55.42 -65.00
N VAL A 289 19.14 55.57 -63.68
CA VAL A 289 19.21 56.85 -62.97
C VAL A 289 20.46 56.89 -62.08
N PRO A 290 21.26 57.97 -62.10
CA PRO A 290 22.38 58.11 -61.18
C PRO A 290 21.88 58.24 -59.73
N PHE A 291 22.57 57.61 -58.79
CA PHE A 291 22.20 57.58 -57.37
C PHE A 291 21.95 58.97 -56.76
N SER A 292 22.74 59.97 -57.17
CA SER A 292 22.57 61.36 -56.72
C SER A 292 21.27 62.01 -57.22
N GLY A 293 20.78 61.62 -58.39
CA GLY A 293 19.48 62.04 -58.93
C GLY A 293 18.32 61.36 -58.21
N TYR A 294 18.44 60.04 -58.01
CA TYR A 294 17.48 59.24 -57.24
C TYR A 294 17.23 59.79 -55.83
N LEU A 295 18.28 60.04 -55.05
CA LEU A 295 18.15 60.57 -53.68
C LEU A 295 17.45 61.94 -53.63
N ARG A 296 17.62 62.76 -54.68
CA ARG A 296 16.96 64.06 -54.78
C ARG A 296 15.47 63.89 -55.04
N SER A 297 15.10 63.03 -56.00
CA SER A 297 13.72 62.77 -56.38
C SER A 297 12.95 62.09 -55.25
N VAL A 298 13.49 61.03 -54.63
CA VAL A 298 12.85 60.34 -53.51
C VAL A 298 12.61 61.28 -52.34
N ARG A 299 13.57 62.17 -52.01
CA ARG A 299 13.37 63.15 -50.93
C ARG A 299 12.26 64.15 -51.25
N ALA A 300 12.13 64.57 -52.51
CA ALA A 300 11.07 65.47 -52.94
C ALA A 300 9.69 64.79 -52.85
N LEU A 301 9.58 63.57 -53.40
CA LEU A 301 8.34 62.78 -53.38
C LEU A 301 7.93 62.41 -51.95
N ALA A 302 8.86 61.97 -51.10
CA ALA A 302 8.58 61.66 -49.69
C ALA A 302 8.12 62.90 -48.90
N ARG A 303 8.60 64.10 -49.26
CA ARG A 303 8.12 65.35 -48.67
C ARG A 303 6.68 65.67 -49.10
N GLU A 304 6.37 65.49 -50.39
CA GLU A 304 5.00 65.65 -50.88
C GLU A 304 4.06 64.63 -50.23
N GLN A 305 4.50 63.38 -50.13
CA GLN A 305 3.78 62.29 -49.47
C GLN A 305 3.44 62.64 -48.02
N PHE A 306 4.42 63.17 -47.27
CA PHE A 306 4.20 63.63 -45.90
C PHE A 306 3.08 64.68 -45.82
N PHE A 307 3.02 65.63 -46.76
CA PHE A 307 1.95 66.64 -46.78
C PHE A 307 0.59 66.03 -47.13
N GLN A 308 0.52 65.08 -48.06
CA GLN A 308 -0.73 64.38 -48.38
C GLN A 308 -1.26 63.60 -47.16
N ARG A 309 -0.38 62.88 -46.47
CA ARG A 309 -0.73 62.15 -45.23
C ARG A 309 -1.14 63.08 -44.09
N ALA A 310 -0.41 64.16 -43.89
CA ALA A 310 -0.73 65.16 -42.87
C ALA A 310 -2.08 65.86 -43.16
N LEU A 311 -2.37 66.14 -44.44
CA LEU A 311 -3.65 66.69 -44.86
C LEU A 311 -4.78 65.67 -44.65
N TRP A 312 -4.58 64.41 -45.03
CA TRP A 312 -5.52 63.31 -44.76
C TRP A 312 -5.86 63.21 -43.27
N THR A 313 -4.86 63.24 -42.38
CA THR A 313 -5.08 63.20 -40.91
C THR A 313 -5.90 64.38 -40.41
N LYS A 314 -5.77 65.57 -41.01
CA LYS A 314 -6.57 66.74 -40.64
C LYS A 314 -7.99 66.71 -41.18
N LEU A 315 -8.21 65.98 -42.27
CA LEU A 315 -9.52 65.81 -42.87
C LEU A 315 -10.34 64.75 -42.12
N CYS A 316 -9.73 63.82 -41.40
CA CYS A 316 -10.39 62.84 -40.52
C CYS A 316 -10.91 63.48 -39.23
#